data_AF-A0A7G5GU12-F1
#
_entry.id   AF-A0A7G5GU12-F1
#
_cell.length_a   1.000
_cell.length_b   1.000
_cell.length_c   1.000
_cell.angle_alpha   90.00
_cell.angle_beta   90.00
_cell.angle_gamma   90.00
#
_symmetry.space_group_name_H-M   'P 1'
#
loop_
_entity.id
_entity.type
_entity.pdbx_description
1 polymer ?
#
loop_
_entity_poly.entity_id
_entity_poly.type
_entity_poly.pdbx_seq_one_letter_code
_entity_poly.pdbx_strand_id
1 'polypeptide(L)'
;METNLIASDFIPSETDFRSAIIPGKFVRLEYLTDLSEFIKADVMIKQLLHENGAEWLELATGETLPLDRVVSISGNLSPKYPSYGNYSCDC
;
A
#
# COMPACT_ATOMS: atom_id res chain seq x y z
N MET A 1 -21.91 -14.25 29.50
CA MET A 1 -22.36 -13.34 28.43
C MET A 1 -21.22 -13.27 27.43
N GLU A 2 -21.37 -13.97 26.32
CA GLU A 2 -20.33 -14.14 25.31
C GLU A 2 -20.28 -12.88 24.44
N THR A 3 -19.19 -12.12 24.54
CA THR A 3 -18.96 -10.94 23.70
C THR A 3 -18.61 -11.43 22.30
N ASN A 4 -19.58 -11.38 21.39
CA ASN A 4 -19.37 -11.54 19.96
C ASN A 4 -18.49 -10.37 19.47
N LEU A 5 -17.17 -10.58 19.49
CA LEU A 5 -16.21 -9.78 18.75
C LEU A 5 -16.40 -10.11 17.27
N ILE A 6 -17.35 -9.43 16.63
CA ILE A 6 -17.29 -9.25 15.18
C ILE A 6 -16.16 -8.25 14.97
N ALA A 7 -14.93 -8.74 15.00
CA ALA A 7 -13.85 -8.07 14.31
C ALA A 7 -14.30 -8.06 12.85
N SER A 8 -14.78 -6.92 12.39
CA SER A 8 -14.89 -6.64 10.96
C SER A 8 -13.47 -6.76 10.42
N ASP A 9 -13.10 -7.98 10.05
CA ASP A 9 -11.82 -8.32 9.46
C ASP A 9 -11.77 -7.50 8.17
N PHE A 10 -11.08 -6.37 8.23
CA PHE A 10 -10.87 -5.52 7.08
C PHE A 10 -9.95 -6.32 6.18
N ILE A 11 -10.53 -7.16 5.31
CA ILE A 11 -9.75 -7.94 4.35
C ILE A 11 -9.29 -6.94 3.29
N PRO A 12 -8.00 -6.52 3.29
CA PRO A 12 -7.47 -5.72 2.21
C PRO A 12 -7.72 -6.44 0.88
N SER A 13 -8.55 -5.83 0.03
CA SER A 13 -8.90 -6.42 -1.25
C SER A 13 -7.79 -6.13 -2.25
N GLU A 14 -7.07 -7.18 -2.67
CA GLU A 14 -5.95 -7.05 -3.64
C GLU A 14 -6.38 -6.29 -4.91
N THR A 15 -7.59 -6.56 -5.40
CA THR A 15 -8.17 -5.89 -6.57
C THR A 15 -8.28 -4.38 -6.39
N ASP A 16 -8.64 -3.94 -5.19
CA ASP A 16 -8.84 -2.52 -4.85
C ASP A 16 -7.48 -1.80 -4.73
N PHE A 17 -6.53 -2.44 -4.05
CA PHE A 17 -5.13 -2.00 -3.99
C PHE A 17 -4.51 -1.83 -5.38
N ARG A 18 -4.66 -2.83 -6.26
CA ARG A 18 -4.16 -2.78 -7.64
C ARG A 18 -4.87 -1.72 -8.47
N SER A 19 -6.18 -1.53 -8.27
CA SER A 19 -6.95 -0.50 -8.98
C SER A 19 -6.55 0.92 -8.58
N ALA A 20 -5.95 1.10 -7.40
CA ALA A 20 -5.42 2.38 -6.94
C ALA A 20 -4.13 2.81 -7.68
N ILE A 21 -3.48 1.88 -8.39
CA ILE A 21 -2.25 2.13 -9.17
C ILE A 21 -2.64 2.80 -10.49
N ILE A 22 -2.88 4.11 -10.44
CA ILE A 22 -3.29 4.90 -11.60
C ILE A 22 -2.09 5.70 -12.11
N PRO A 23 -1.53 5.38 -13.29
CA PRO A 23 -0.42 6.14 -13.86
C PRO A 23 -0.84 7.58 -14.19
N GLY A 24 0.05 8.53 -13.93
CA GLY A 24 -0.19 9.97 -14.08
C GLY A 24 -0.96 10.62 -12.92
N LYS A 25 -1.36 9.87 -11.89
CA LYS A 25 -2.08 10.40 -10.72
C LYS A 25 -1.13 10.61 -9.55
N PHE A 26 -1.28 11.73 -8.85
CA PHE A 26 -0.69 11.92 -7.52
C PHE A 26 -1.47 11.10 -6.50
N VAL A 27 -0.76 10.21 -5.82
CA VAL A 27 -1.30 9.33 -4.79
C VAL A 27 -0.50 9.49 -3.51
N ARG A 28 -1.17 9.30 -2.38
CA ARG A 28 -0.51 9.13 -1.10
C ARG A 28 0.04 7.71 -1.02
N LEU A 29 1.35 7.54 -1.16
CA LEU A 29 2.00 6.25 -1.05
C LEU A 29 2.50 6.04 0.37
N GLU A 30 2.18 4.89 0.94
CA GLU A 30 2.69 4.45 2.23
C GLU A 30 3.48 3.18 2.00
N TYR A 31 4.77 3.18 2.34
CA TYR A 31 5.66 2.05 2.06
C TYR A 31 6.74 1.91 3.13
N LEU A 32 7.35 0.72 3.18
CA LEU A 32 8.48 0.43 4.06
C LEU A 32 9.80 0.53 3.31
N THR A 33 10.78 1.21 3.90
CA THR A 33 12.15 1.22 3.39
C THR A 33 12.84 -0.10 3.69
N ASP A 34 14.06 -0.29 3.15
CA ASP A 34 14.91 -1.44 3.47
C ASP A 34 15.24 -1.55 4.96
N LEU A 35 15.28 -0.41 5.65
CA LEU A 35 15.50 -0.31 7.10
C LEU A 35 14.22 -0.52 7.92
N SER A 36 13.13 -0.97 7.29
CA SER A 36 11.80 -1.13 7.91
C SER A 36 11.21 0.18 8.44
N GLU A 37 11.60 1.32 7.87
CA GLU A 37 11.00 2.62 8.21
C GLU A 37 9.73 2.83 7.41
N PHE A 38 8.67 3.24 8.10
CA PHE A 38 7.39 3.53 7.46
C PHE A 38 7.34 4.96 6.94
N ILE A 39 7.33 5.09 5.62
CA ILE A 39 7.34 6.38 4.92
C ILE A 39 5.97 6.64 4.31
N LYS A 40 5.52 7.88 4.46
CA LYS A 40 4.34 8.42 3.77
C LYS A 40 4.79 9.52 2.83
N ALA A 41 4.61 9.31 1.54
CA ALA A 41 5.03 10.26 0.52
C ALA A 41 3.93 10.47 -0.51
N ASP A 42 3.67 11.72 -0.85
CA ASP A 42 2.79 12.07 -1.96
C ASP A 42 3.60 12.04 -3.25
N VAL A 43 3.36 11.02 -4.08
CA VAL A 43 4.14 10.75 -5.28
C VAL A 43 3.22 10.55 -6.48
N MET A 44 3.71 10.91 -7.66
CA MET A 44 3.01 10.59 -8.90
C MET A 44 3.47 9.22 -9.38
N ILE A 45 2.53 8.30 -9.59
CA ILE A 45 2.82 7.02 -10.23
C ILE A 45 3.06 7.28 -11.70
N LYS A 46 4.21 6.86 -12.23
CA LYS A 46 4.48 6.91 -13.66
C LYS A 46 3.92 5.67 -14.36
N GLN A 47 4.27 4.49 -13.86
CA GLN A 47 3.79 3.20 -14.39
C GLN A 47 4.05 2.05 -13.40
N LEU A 48 3.37 0.93 -13.61
CA LEU A 48 3.65 -0.34 -12.95
C LEU A 48 4.50 -1.20 -13.89
N LEU A 49 5.71 -1.53 -13.45
CA LEU A 49 6.65 -2.38 -14.14
C LEU A 49 6.58 -3.81 -13.58
N HIS A 50 6.73 -4.80 -14.45
CA HIS A 50 6.93 -6.20 -14.08
C HIS A 50 8.34 -6.59 -14.52
N GLU A 51 9.24 -6.72 -13.57
CA GLU A 51 10.65 -7.07 -13.82
C GLU A 51 11.06 -8.24 -12.93
N ASN A 52 11.72 -9.23 -13.54
CA ASN A 52 12.27 -10.41 -12.84
C ASN A 52 11.24 -11.20 -12.01
N GLY A 53 9.98 -11.24 -12.47
CA GLY A 53 8.87 -11.90 -11.76
C GLY A 53 8.32 -11.13 -10.56
N ALA A 54 8.77 -9.89 -10.33
CA ALA A 54 8.29 -9.01 -9.29
C ALA A 54 7.69 -7.73 -9.88
N GLU A 55 6.78 -7.11 -9.12
CA GLU A 55 6.12 -5.87 -9.48
C GLU A 55 6.84 -4.67 -8.86
N TRP A 56 7.08 -3.66 -9.69
CA TRP A 56 7.78 -2.43 -9.34
C TRP A 56 6.96 -1.22 -9.74
N LEU A 57 6.75 -0.32 -8.80
CA LEU A 57 6.15 0.98 -9.02
C LEU A 57 7.24 1.95 -9.46
N GLU A 58 7.15 2.42 -10.70
CA GLU A 58 7.97 3.53 -11.17
C GLU A 58 7.25 4.84 -10.84
N LEU A 59 7.94 5.71 -10.11
CA LEU A 59 7.48 7.04 -9.76
C LEU A 59 7.91 8.06 -10.82
N ALA A 60 7.17 9.18 -10.91
CA ALA A 60 7.52 10.27 -11.83
C ALA A 60 8.88 10.93 -11.51
N THR A 61 9.40 10.73 -10.30
CA THR A 61 10.76 11.14 -9.89
C THR A 61 11.86 10.31 -10.55
N GLY A 62 11.51 9.17 -11.17
CA GLY A 62 12.47 8.19 -11.70
C GLY A 62 12.88 7.13 -10.67
N GLU A 63 12.35 7.19 -9.45
CA GLU A 63 12.56 6.16 -8.43
C GLU A 63 11.68 4.94 -8.70
N THR A 64 12.20 3.75 -8.43
CA THR A 64 11.47 2.48 -8.53
C THR A 64 11.33 1.84 -7.15
N LEU A 65 10.11 1.48 -6.80
CA LEU A 65 9.76 0.88 -5.50
C LEU A 65 9.13 -0.49 -5.72
N PRO A 66 9.61 -1.56 -5.06
CA PRO A 66 8.97 -2.86 -5.16
C PRO A 66 7.57 -2.78 -4.56
N LEU A 67 6.55 -3.23 -5.31
CA LEU A 67 5.16 -3.24 -4.87
C LEU A 67 4.96 -4.05 -3.59
N ASP A 68 5.83 -5.04 -3.36
CA ASP A 68 5.89 -5.83 -2.12
C ASP A 68 6.07 -4.99 -0.86
N ARG A 69 6.80 -3.87 -0.94
CA ARG A 69 7.05 -2.97 0.20
C ARG A 69 5.99 -1.90 0.37
N VAL A 70 5.04 -1.81 -0.57
CA VAL A 70 3.96 -0.82 -0.52
C VAL A 70 2.88 -1.33 0.42
N VAL A 71 2.64 -0.55 1.46
CA VAL A 71 1.65 -0.80 2.50
C VAL A 71 0.28 -0.29 2.08
N SER A 72 0.21 0.89 1.47
CA SER A 72 -1.06 1.49 1.05
C SER A 72 -0.86 2.49 -0.10
N ILE A 73 -1.86 2.58 -0.98
CA ILE A 73 -1.93 3.52 -2.10
C ILE A 73 -3.24 4.29 -2.01
N SER A 74 -3.15 5.59 -1.70
CA SER A 74 -4.32 6.47 -1.50
C SER A 74 -5.34 5.93 -0.49
N GLY A 75 -4.86 5.24 0.54
CA GLY A 75 -5.72 4.62 1.57
C GLY A 75 -6.20 3.20 1.24
N ASN A 76 -5.90 2.69 0.05
CA ASN A 76 -6.16 1.29 -0.30
C ASN A 76 -5.00 0.46 0.23
N LEU A 77 -5.29 -0.38 1.22
CA LEU A 77 -4.28 -1.18 1.92
C LEU A 77 -3.85 -2.39 1.07
N SER A 78 -2.56 -2.67 1.07
CA SER A 78 -1.99 -3.86 0.45
C SER A 78 -2.40 -5.11 1.22
N PRO A 79 -2.74 -6.22 0.53
CA PRO A 79 -3.04 -7.50 1.16
C PRO A 79 -1.85 -8.09 1.93
N LYS A 80 -0.63 -7.61 1.67
CA LYS A 80 0.58 -8.03 2.37
C LYS A 80 0.71 -7.42 3.77
N TYR A 81 -0.04 -6.35 4.04
CA TYR A 81 0.04 -5.59 5.28
C TYR A 81 -1.32 -5.46 5.99
N PRO A 82 -2.06 -6.56 6.25
CA PRO A 82 -3.41 -6.49 6.78
C PRO A 82 -3.51 -5.78 8.14
N SER A 83 -2.47 -5.86 8.96
CA SER A 83 -2.42 -5.22 10.28
C SER A 83 -2.22 -3.70 10.24
N TYR A 84 -1.77 -3.12 9.11
CA TYR A 84 -1.55 -1.68 9.00
C TYR A 84 -2.84 -0.88 8.82
N GLY A 85 -3.95 -1.51 8.41
CA GLY A 85 -5.27 -0.88 8.33
C GLY A 85 -5.87 -0.54 9.70
N ASN A 86 -5.37 -1.19 10.75
CA ASN A 86 -5.79 -0.98 12.14
C ASN A 86 -4.83 -0.07 12.92
N TYR A 87 -3.77 0.45 12.29
CA TYR A 87 -2.82 1.36 12.93
C TYR A 87 -3.34 2.81 12.98
N SER A 88 -4.63 2.97 13.26
CA SER A 88 -5.18 4.21 13.77
C SER A 88 -5.13 4.08 15.30
N CYS A 89 -4.08 4.62 15.91
CA CYS A 89 -4.07 4.87 17.35
C CYS A 89 -5.17 5.90 17.64
N ASP A 90 -6.39 5.42 17.85
CA ASP A 90 -7.43 6.17 18.54
C ASP A 90 -7.01 6.21 20.02
N CYS A 91 -6.48 7.36 20.44
CA CYS A 91 -6.08 7.63 21.82
C CYS A 91 -6.97 8.72 22.40
#